data_AF-A0A535SML3-F1
#
_entry.id   AF-A0A535SML3-F1
#
_cell.length_a   1.000
_cell.length_b   1.000
_cell.length_c   1.000
_cell.angle_alpha   90.00
_cell.angle_beta   90.00
_cell.angle_gamma   90.00
#
_symmetry.space_group_name_H-M   'P 1'
#
loop_
_entity.id
_entity.type
_entity.pdbx_description
1 polymer ?
#
loop_
_entity_poly.entity_id
_entity_poly.type
_entity_poly.pdbx_seq_one_letter_code
_entity_poly.pdbx_strand_id
1 'polypeptide(L)' 'MEILYVFDRFYRVDPSRTRSWSQGGSGLGLSIAQEPVNAHRGTITINSAPGV' A
#
# COMPACT_ATOMS: atom_id res chain seq x y z
N MET A 1 1.68 12.75 -4.20
CA MET A 1 1.71 12.00 -5.48
C MET A 1 2.03 10.52 -5.30
N GLU A 2 2.60 10.08 -4.17
CA GLU A 2 2.87 8.66 -3.86
C GLU A 2 1.63 7.75 -3.77
N ILE A 3 0.47 8.30 -3.39
CA ILE A 3 -0.77 7.53 -3.15
C ILE A 3 -1.28 6.80 -4.42
N LEU A 4 -0.85 7.23 -5.62
CA LEU A 4 -1.30 6.63 -6.87
C LEU A 4 -0.67 5.26 -7.13
N TYR A 5 0.49 4.97 -6.54
CA TYR A 5 1.27 3.75 -6.80
C TYR A 5 1.18 2.71 -5.67
N VAL A 6 0.47 3.02 -4.59
CA VAL A 6 0.34 2.15 -3.40
C VAL A 6 -0.30 0.79 -3.66
N PHE A 7 -1.04 0.65 -4.76
CA PHE A 7 -1.61 -0.64 -5.19
C PHE A 7 -0.67 -1.42 -6.12
N ASP A 8 0.43 -0.82 -6.57
CA ASP A 8 1.39 -1.51 -7.42
C ASP A 8 2.09 -2.59 -6.61
N ARG A 9 2.28 -3.75 -7.25
CA ARG A 9 3.04 -4.85 -6.65
C ARG A 9 4.45 -4.36 -6.31
N PHE A 10 4.90 -4.70 -5.11
CA PHE A 10 6.23 -4.35 -4.59
C PHE A 10 6.44 -2.86 -4.29
N TYR A 11 5.41 -2.01 -4.38
CA TYR A 11 5.52 -0.61 -4.01
C TYR A 11 5.74 -0.44 -2.49
N ARG A 12 6.63 0.48 -2.11
CA ARG A 12 6.97 0.80 -0.71
C ARG A 12 7.20 2.31 -0.59
N VAL A 13 6.47 2.96 0.31
CA VAL A 13 6.72 4.36 0.72
C VAL A 13 8.00 4.40 1.56
N ASP A 14 9.00 5.14 1.09
CA ASP A 14 10.32 5.41 1.70
C ASP A 14 10.86 4.32 2.66
N PRO A 15 11.73 3.40 2.17
CA PRO A 15 12.32 2.36 3.01
C PRO A 15 13.15 2.89 4.19
N SER A 16 13.61 4.14 4.13
CA SER A 16 14.42 4.82 5.15
C SER A 16 13.60 5.26 6.37
N ARG A 17 12.27 5.42 6.22
CA ARG A 17 11.35 5.74 7.32
C ARG A 17 10.89 4.49 8.08
N THR A 18 11.01 3.31 7.49
CA THR A 18 10.79 2.00 8.15
C THR A 18 12.00 1.56 9.00
N ARG A 19 12.50 2.42 9.88
CA ARG A 19 13.56 2.09 10.87
C ARG A 19 13.00 1.22 12.00
N SER A 20 12.64 -0.03 11.67
CA SER A 20 12.47 -1.19 12.58
C SER A 20 12.13 -2.49 11.83
N TRP A 21 12.13 -2.48 10.50
CA TRP A 21 11.46 -3.49 9.70
C TRP A 21 12.44 -4.55 9.14
N SER A 22 13.10 -5.29 10.03
CA SER A 22 13.71 -6.58 9.66
C SER A 22 12.65 -7.63 9.27
N GLN A 23 11.36 -7.30 9.41
CA GLN A 23 10.22 -8.18 9.20
C GLN A 23 9.35 -7.70 8.01
N GLY A 24 10.03 -7.32 6.92
CA GLY A 24 9.56 -6.87 5.59
C GLY A 24 8.30 -7.48 5.03
N GLY A 25 7.12 -6.84 5.09
CA GLY A 25 6.08 -7.20 4.10
C GLY A 25 6.63 -6.90 2.70
N SER A 26 6.45 -7.81 1.74
CA SER A 26 7.01 -7.72 0.38
C SER A 26 6.43 -6.60 -0.49
N GLY A 27 5.56 -5.74 0.05
CA GLY A 27 4.82 -4.75 -0.74
C GLY A 27 3.70 -5.37 -1.60
N LEU A 28 3.23 -6.57 -1.24
CA LEU A 28 2.15 -7.25 -1.98
C LEU A 28 0.76 -7.05 -1.38
N GLY A 29 0.65 -6.68 -0.10
CA GLY A 29 -0.62 -6.68 0.63
C GLY A 29 -1.74 -5.88 -0.02
N LEU A 30 -1.45 -4.63 -0.43
CA LEU A 30 -2.45 -3.77 -1.08
C LEU A 30 -2.83 -4.25 -2.47
N SER A 31 -1.86 -4.75 -3.25
CA SER A 31 -2.11 -5.31 -4.59
C SER A 31 -3.01 -6.57 -4.53
N ILE A 32 -2.84 -7.40 -3.50
CA ILE A 32 -3.68 -8.58 -3.26
C ILE A 32 -5.08 -8.16 -2.83
N ALA A 33 -5.21 -7.14 -1.97
CA ALA A 33 -6.50 -6.64 -1.51
C ALA A 33 -7.33 -6.00 -2.63
N GLN A 34 -6.68 -5.40 -3.63
CA GLN A 34 -7.35 -4.76 -4.76
C GLN A 34 -8.10 -5.76 -5.66
N GLU A 35 -7.56 -6.98 -5.82
CA GLU A 35 -8.11 -8.01 -6.70
C GLU A 35 -9.56 -8.44 -6.33
N PRO A 36 -9.85 -8.89 -5.08
CA PRO A 36 -11.21 -9.25 -4.70
C PRO A 36 -12.13 -8.02 -4.69
N VAL A 37 -11.66 -6.84 -4.30
CA VAL A 37 -12.48 -5.61 -4.33
C VAL A 37 -12.96 -5.33 -5.75
N ASN A 38 -12.07 -5.41 -6.75
CA ASN A 38 -12.43 -5.23 -8.15
C ASN A 38 -13.36 -6.34 -8.64
N ALA A 39 -13.10 -7.60 -8.28
CA ALA A 39 -13.94 -8.75 -8.64
C ALA A 39 -15.38 -8.60 -8.12
N HIS A 40 -15.54 -8.02 -6.92
CA HIS A 40 -16.84 -7.78 -6.29
C HIS A 40 -17.46 -6.41 -6.64
N ARG A 41 -16.88 -5.66 -7.58
CA ARG A 41 -17.31 -4.28 -7.92
C ARG A 41 -17.36 -3.35 -6.69
N GLY A 42 -16.53 -3.64 -5.70
CA GLY A 42 -16.34 -2.83 -4.51
C GLY A 42 -15.48 -1.61 -4.79
N THR A 43 -15.24 -0.82 -3.74
CA THR A 43 -14.36 0.35 -3.81
C THR A 43 -13.42 0.34 -2.61
N ILE A 44 -12.13 0.48 -2.89
CA ILE A 44 -11.09 0.66 -1.88
C ILE A 44 -10.57 2.09 -1.98
N THR A 45 -10.50 2.80 -0.85
CA THR A 45 -10.04 4.19 -0.80
C THR A 45 -8.89 4.33 0.18
N ILE A 46 -8.01 5.29 -0.08
CA ILE A 46 -6.87 5.60 0.77
C ILE A 46 -6.98 7.05 1.18
N ASN A 47 -6.88 7.28 2.49
CA ASN A 47 -6.80 8.60 3.06
C ASN A 47 -5.42 8.75 3.71
N SER A 48 -4.64 9.72 3.24
CA SER A 48 -3.33 10.04 3.82
C SER A 48 -3.45 11.32 4.65
N ALA A 49 -3.09 11.25 5.92
CA ALA A 49 -2.85 12.43 6.75
C ALA A 49 -1.34 12.69 6.84
N PRO A 50 -0.87 13.93 6.61
CA PRO A 50 0.49 14.31 6.98
C PRO A 50 0.70 14.05 8.47
N GLY A 51 1.81 13.42 8.84
CA GLY A 51 2.11 13.07 10.23
C GLY A 51 2.09 14.29 11.14
N VAL A 52 1.35 14.20 12.24
CA VAL A 52 1.47 15.09 13.41
C VAL A 52 2.80 14.87 14.14
#